data_AF-A0A4Y2WXW9-F1
#
_entry.id   AF-A0A4Y2WXW9-F1
#
_cell.length_a   1.000
_cell.length_b   1.000
_cell.length_c   1.000
_cell.angle_alpha   90.00
_cell.angle_beta   90.00
_cell.angle_gamma   90.00
#
_symmetry.space_group_name_H-M   'P 1'
#
loop_
_entity.id
_entity.type
_entity.pdbx_description
1 polymer ?
#
loop_
_entity_poly.entity_id
_entity_poly.type
_entity_poly.pdbx_seq_one_letter_code
_entity_poly.pdbx_strand_id
1 'polypeptide(L)'
;MEGASATLITDDSEAEVNTLKKTWPKSRNFLYIFFLRKAVWRWLGDSKSGNRNDCRRQLISYFLSILYAESPACGEEAYLNAIGYIGSCIPTYPL
;
A
#
# COMPACT_ATOMS: atom_id res chain seq x y z
N MET A 1 -35.16 -4.10 1.99
CA MET A 1 -34.34 -2.88 1.92
C MET A 1 -33.25 -3.14 0.92
N GLU A 2 -33.41 -2.56 -0.27
CA GLU A 2 -32.55 -2.77 -1.44
C GLU A 2 -31.15 -2.22 -1.17
N GLY A 3 -30.15 -3.01 -1.59
CA GLY A 3 -28.77 -2.85 -1.16
C GLY A 3 -28.14 -1.59 -1.72
N ALA A 4 -27.91 -0.63 -0.83
CA ALA A 4 -26.91 0.40 -1.06
C ALA A 4 -25.57 -0.30 -1.32
N SER A 5 -24.98 -0.06 -2.49
CA SER A 5 -23.61 -0.47 -2.80
C SER A 5 -22.67 0.34 -1.90
N ALA A 6 -22.54 -0.09 -0.65
CA ALA A 6 -21.76 0.61 0.35
C ALA A 6 -20.27 0.37 0.09
N THR A 7 -19.51 1.46 0.01
CA THR A 7 -18.06 1.42 0.07
C THR A 7 -17.66 1.45 1.54
N LEU A 8 -17.00 0.39 2.00
CA LEU A 8 -16.50 0.25 3.35
C LEU A 8 -14.98 0.48 3.34
N ILE A 9 -14.49 1.20 4.34
CA ILE A 9 -13.06 1.44 4.53
C ILE A 9 -12.71 0.91 5.92
N THR A 10 -11.86 -0.12 5.98
CA THR A 10 -11.54 -0.81 7.24
C THR A 10 -10.05 -0.96 7.46
N ASP A 11 -9.68 -1.40 8.65
CA ASP A 11 -8.31 -1.79 8.94
C ASP A 11 -7.94 -3.13 8.28
N ASP A 12 -6.68 -3.54 8.46
CA ASP A 12 -6.18 -4.85 8.03
C ASP A 12 -6.50 -5.92 9.10
N SER A 13 -7.79 -6.07 9.43
CA SER A 13 -8.30 -7.11 10.33
C SER A 13 -9.10 -8.14 9.56
N GLU A 14 -8.56 -9.35 9.49
CA GLU A 14 -9.23 -10.48 8.86
C GLU A 14 -10.61 -10.76 9.50
N ALA A 15 -10.71 -10.59 10.82
CA ALA A 15 -11.97 -10.78 11.55
C ALA A 15 -13.03 -9.74 11.16
N GLU A 16 -12.63 -8.47 11.02
CA GLU A 16 -13.54 -7.40 10.59
C GLU A 16 -13.97 -7.60 9.14
N VAL A 17 -13.01 -7.85 8.24
CA VAL A 17 -13.26 -8.09 6.81
C VAL A 17 -14.19 -9.29 6.61
N ASN A 18 -13.98 -10.39 7.34
CA ASN A 18 -14.83 -11.58 7.24
C ASN A 18 -16.25 -11.33 7.78
N THR A 19 -16.38 -10.53 8.82
CA THR A 19 -17.70 -10.14 9.36
C THR A 19 -18.45 -9.27 8.36
N LEU A 20 -17.79 -8.27 7.77
CA LEU A 20 -18.41 -7.37 6.79
C LEU A 20 -18.79 -8.09 5.50
N LYS A 21 -18.00 -9.05 5.03
CA LYS A 21 -18.36 -9.91 3.89
C LYS A 21 -19.62 -10.74 4.16
N LYS A 22 -19.82 -11.20 5.39
CA LYS A 22 -21.03 -11.95 5.80
C LYS A 22 -22.26 -11.05 5.89
N THR A 23 -22.11 -9.86 6.48
CA THR A 23 -23.23 -8.93 6.73
C THR A 23 -23.63 -8.15 5.46
N TRP A 24 -22.65 -7.73 4.65
CA TRP A 24 -22.85 -6.95 3.43
C TRP A 24 -22.03 -7.52 2.26
N PRO A 25 -22.42 -8.68 1.70
CA PRO A 25 -21.66 -9.35 0.65
C PRO A 25 -21.57 -8.56 -0.67
N LYS A 26 -22.47 -7.59 -0.88
CA LYS A 26 -22.46 -6.70 -2.05
C LYS A 26 -21.61 -5.43 -1.85
N SER A 27 -21.07 -5.21 -0.65
CA SER A 27 -20.22 -4.04 -0.36
C SER A 27 -18.83 -4.21 -0.95
N ARG A 28 -18.19 -3.09 -1.30
CA ARG A 28 -16.75 -3.07 -1.63
C ARG A 28 -15.99 -2.67 -0.38
N ASN A 29 -15.03 -3.50 0.04
CA ASN A 29 -14.18 -3.23 1.18
C ASN A 29 -12.79 -2.75 0.69
N PHE A 30 -12.34 -1.62 1.21
CA PHE A 30 -11.03 -1.04 0.93
C PHE A 30 -10.21 -0.93 2.21
N LEU A 31 -8.90 -1.09 2.08
CA LEU A 31 -7.97 -0.88 3.17
C LEU A 31 -7.78 0.62 3.43
N TYR A 32 -7.87 1.01 4.70
CA TYR A 32 -7.64 2.39 5.10
C TYR A 32 -6.16 2.79 4.95
N ILE A 33 -5.94 3.94 4.32
CA ILE A 33 -4.61 4.48 3.94
C ILE A 33 -3.59 4.54 5.09
N PHE A 34 -4.06 4.71 6.33
CA PHE A 34 -3.20 4.76 7.51
C PHE A 34 -2.46 3.44 7.76
N PHE A 35 -3.09 2.30 7.49
CA PHE A 35 -2.47 1.00 7.70
C PHE A 35 -1.35 0.74 6.69
N LEU A 36 -1.55 1.13 5.43
CA LEU A 36 -0.51 1.12 4.40
C LEU A 36 0.69 1.97 4.83
N ARG A 37 0.45 3.19 5.31
CA ARG A 37 1.50 4.08 5.81
C ARG A 37 2.25 3.51 7.01
N LYS A 38 1.53 2.92 7.96
CA LYS A 38 2.11 2.29 9.15
C LYS A 38 2.97 1.09 8.78
N ALA A 39 2.54 0.27 7.82
CA ALA A 39 3.31 -0.85 7.31
C ALA A 39 4.61 -0.38 6.64
N VAL A 40 4.53 0.62 5.76
CA VAL A 40 5.72 1.18 5.08
C VAL A 40 6.67 1.85 6.07
N TRP A 41 6.15 2.59 7.05
CA TRP A 41 6.98 3.18 8.11
C TRP A 41 7.75 2.12 8.91
N ARG A 42 7.06 1.04 9.30
CA ARG A 42 7.70 -0.10 10.00
C ARG A 42 8.77 -0.75 9.14
N TRP A 43 8.49 -0.97 7.86
CA TRP A 43 9.44 -1.56 6.91
C TRP A 43 10.70 -0.69 6.72
N LEU A 44 10.54 0.63 6.59
CA LEU A 44 11.67 1.57 6.46
C LEU A 44 12.54 1.66 7.73
N GLY A 45 11.90 1.50 8.89
CA GLY A 45 12.56 1.50 10.20
C GLY A 45 13.22 0.18 10.57
N ASP A 46 12.87 -0.92 9.91
CA ASP A 46 13.42 -2.24 10.19
C ASP A 46 14.90 -2.29 9.80
N SER A 47 15.78 -2.57 10.76
CA SER A 47 17.22 -2.70 10.53
C SER A 47 17.58 -3.89 9.63
N LYS A 48 16.68 -4.86 9.48
CA LYS A 48 16.84 -6.02 8.58
C LYS A 48 16.49 -5.72 7.12
N SER A 49 15.87 -4.58 6.85
CA SER A 49 15.42 -4.22 5.50
C SER A 49 16.56 -3.90 4.52
N GLY A 50 17.82 -3.83 4.99
CA GLY A 50 18.99 -3.54 4.16
C GLY A 50 19.00 -2.11 3.57
N ASN A 51 18.00 -1.30 3.91
CA ASN A 51 17.82 0.05 3.40
C ASN A 51 18.92 0.96 3.95
N ARG A 52 19.75 1.53 3.06
CA ARG A 52 20.62 2.65 3.43
C ARG A 52 19.74 3.79 3.92
N ASN A 53 20.10 4.39 5.05
CA ASN A 53 19.35 5.46 5.68
C ASN A 53 19.07 6.61 4.69
N ASP A 54 20.01 6.83 3.76
CA ASP A 54 19.94 7.84 2.69
C ASP A 54 18.83 7.58 1.65
N CYS A 55 18.42 6.33 1.47
CA CYS A 55 17.38 5.94 0.51
C CYS A 55 15.96 6.06 1.08
N ARG A 56 15.80 6.16 2.41
CA ARG A 56 14.47 6.20 3.05
C ARG A 56 13.59 7.34 2.54
N ARG A 57 14.18 8.52 2.33
CA ARG A 57 13.46 9.69 1.81
C ARG A 57 12.95 9.45 0.40
N GLN A 58 13.76 8.81 -0.45
CA GLN A 58 13.37 8.48 -1.83
C GLN A 58 12.27 7.40 -1.85
N LEU A 59 12.41 6.36 -1.03
CA LEU A 59 11.41 5.30 -0.90
C LEU A 59 10.05 5.84 -0.39
N ILE A 60 10.05 6.75 0.59
CA ILE A 60 8.83 7.44 1.02
C ILE A 60 8.25 8.27 -0.13
N SER A 61 9.09 8.99 -0.87
CA SER A 61 8.64 9.79 -2.01
C SER A 61 7.94 8.93 -3.07
N TYR A 62 8.56 7.81 -3.48
CA TYR A 62 7.96 6.88 -4.44
C TYR A 62 6.66 6.28 -3.93
N PHE A 63 6.64 5.85 -2.67
CA PHE A 63 5.42 5.32 -2.06
C PHE A 63 4.28 6.35 -2.05
N LEU A 64 4.56 7.61 -1.71
CA LEU A 64 3.55 8.66 -1.71
C LEU A 64 3.06 9.00 -3.13
N SER A 65 3.95 8.99 -4.13
CA SER A 65 3.56 9.18 -5.53
C SER A 65 2.61 8.08 -6.03
N ILE A 66 2.82 6.84 -5.62
CA ILE A 66 1.93 5.71 -5.95
C ILE A 66 0.61 5.85 -5.20
N LEU A 67 0.67 6.12 -3.90
CA LEU A 67 -0.49 6.14 -3.00
C LEU A 67 -1.48 7.26 -3.32
N TYR A 68 -0.96 8.40 -3.77
CA TYR A 68 -1.74 9.60 -4.09
C TYR A 68 -1.91 9.85 -5.59
N ALA A 69 -1.68 8.83 -6.42
CA ALA A 69 -1.94 8.93 -7.83
C ALA A 69 -3.43 9.21 -8.10
N GLU A 70 -3.69 10.08 -9.08
CA GLU A 70 -5.04 10.54 -9.42
C GLU A 70 -5.91 9.41 -10.02
N SER A 71 -5.27 8.39 -10.57
CA SER A 71 -5.92 7.22 -11.14
C SER A 71 -5.08 5.96 -10.93
N PRO A 72 -5.70 4.76 -11.01
CA PRO A 72 -4.96 3.50 -10.98
C PRO A 72 -3.85 3.41 -12.03
N ALA A 73 -4.09 3.95 -13.24
CA ALA A 73 -3.10 3.97 -14.31
C ALA A 73 -1.88 4.83 -13.96
N CYS A 74 -2.10 6.03 -13.38
CA CYS A 74 -1.03 6.88 -12.89
C CYS A 74 -0.26 6.21 -11.74
N GLY A 75 -0.94 5.43 -10.90
CA GLY A 75 -0.32 4.67 -9.81
C GLY A 75 0.58 3.54 -10.32
N GLU A 76 0.13 2.83 -11.36
CA GLU A 76 0.91 1.81 -12.04
C GLU A 76 2.15 2.40 -12.71
N GLU A 77 2.01 3.53 -13.41
CA GLU A 77 3.15 4.26 -13.99
C GLU A 77 4.15 4.71 -12.92
N ALA A 78 3.67 5.29 -11.81
CA ALA A 78 4.51 5.67 -10.68
C ALA A 78 5.25 4.48 -10.06
N TYR A 79 4.59 3.31 -10.00
CA TYR A 79 5.20 2.06 -9.53
C TYR A 79 6.29 1.56 -10.49
N LEU A 80 6.02 1.53 -11.79
CA LEU A 80 6.98 1.13 -12.82
C LEU A 80 8.21 2.05 -12.84
N ASN A 81 7.99 3.35 -12.67
CA ASN A 81 9.07 4.32 -12.51
C ASN A 81 9.89 4.02 -11.25
N ALA A 82 9.25 3.80 -10.10
CA ALA A 82 9.95 3.50 -8.84
C ALA A 82 10.84 2.24 -8.96
N ILE A 83 10.34 1.13 -9.52
CA ILE A 83 11.13 -0.11 -9.67
C ILE A 83 12.31 0.05 -10.65
N GLY A 84 12.19 0.91 -11.66
CA GLY A 84 13.30 1.24 -12.57
C GLY A 84 14.48 1.92 -11.89
N TYR A 85 14.25 2.69 -10.81
CA TYR A 85 15.28 3.35 -10.02
C TYR A 85 15.81 2.53 -8.84
N ILE A 86 15.08 1.49 -8.40
CA ILE A 86 15.40 0.68 -7.21
C ILE A 86 16.72 -0.09 -7.33
N GLY A 87 17.22 -0.35 -8.55
CA GLY A 87 18.54 -0.95 -8.77
C GLY A 87 19.72 -0.20 -8.13
N SER A 88 19.51 1.05 -7.70
CA SER A 88 20.50 1.85 -6.96
C SER A 88 20.35 1.84 -5.43
N CYS A 89 19.16 1.52 -4.90
CA CYS A 89 18.79 1.75 -3.50
C CYS A 89 18.49 0.48 -2.69
N ILE A 90 18.13 -0.64 -3.34
CA ILE A 90 17.87 -1.94 -2.70
C ILE A 90 18.78 -2.98 -3.36
N PRO A 91 19.48 -3.83 -2.60
CA PRO A 91 20.21 -4.95 -3.19
C PRO A 91 19.21 -5.83 -3.97
N THR A 92 19.45 -6.00 -5.26
CA THR A 92 18.73 -6.97 -6.09
C THR A 92 19.06 -8.36 -5.56
N TYR A 93 18.13 -8.97 -4.84
CA TYR A 93 18.21 -10.40 -4.59
C TYR A 93 17.90 -11.14 -5.90
N PRO A 94 18.66 -12.18 -6.26
CA PRO A 94 18.33 -12.99 -7.43
C PRO A 94 16.96 -13.63 -7.23
N LEU A 95 16.17 -13.62 -8.31
CA LEU A 95 14.90 -14.36 -8.44
C LEU A 95 15.13 -15.86 -8.34
#